data_AF-A0A350MQR9-F1
#
_entry.id   AF-A0A350MQR9-F1
#
_cell.length_a   1.000
_cell.length_b   1.000
_cell.length_c   1.000
_cell.angle_alpha   90.00
_cell.angle_beta   90.00
_cell.angle_gamma   90.00
#
_symmetry.space_group_name_H-M   'P 1'
#
loop_
_entity.id
_entity.type
_entity.pdbx_description
1 polymer ?
#
loop_
_entity_poly.entity_id
_entity_poly.type
_entity_poly.pdbx_seq_one_letter_code
_entity_poly.pdbx_strand_id
1 'polypeptide(L)'
;MNMKKLVSMFCAVTFAAVLFSGCDDDSDYSIGGSPSDLGKEGVIITSSSVPIAGISGFSATITSVEDGVSVFNGQVVITNSTLKQILSNVPGLNISGDNVSVNGVKVKFTDKGIENQHPFYQGILVKFDANVGDTYPIKDSDTERKVVYKSTTDDFQYAFY
;
A
#
# COMPACT_ATOMS: atom_id res chain seq x y z
N MET A 1 -48.73 -21.62 -16.61
CA MET A 1 -47.28 -21.75 -16.83
C MET A 1 -46.88 -23.19 -16.48
N ASN A 2 -46.28 -23.95 -17.40
CA ASN A 2 -46.00 -25.38 -17.17
C ASN A 2 -44.99 -25.56 -16.02
N MET A 3 -45.25 -26.50 -15.12
CA MET A 3 -44.44 -26.77 -13.91
C MET A 3 -42.96 -27.01 -14.23
N LYS A 4 -42.65 -27.56 -15.42
CA LYS A 4 -41.28 -27.73 -15.94
C LYS A 4 -40.57 -26.40 -16.27
N LYS A 5 -41.30 -25.37 -16.72
CA LYS A 5 -40.76 -24.02 -16.97
C LYS A 5 -40.52 -23.25 -15.68
N LEU A 6 -41.32 -23.51 -14.64
CA LEU A 6 -41.21 -22.88 -13.33
C LEU A 6 -40.00 -23.44 -12.55
N VAL A 7 -39.77 -24.76 -12.62
CA VAL A 7 -38.57 -25.41 -12.03
C VAL A 7 -37.28 -25.00 -12.76
N SER A 8 -37.31 -24.90 -14.09
CA SER A 8 -36.16 -24.44 -14.89
C SER A 8 -35.80 -22.97 -14.63
N MET A 9 -36.80 -22.12 -14.35
CA MET A 9 -36.58 -20.70 -14.03
C MET A 9 -36.07 -20.52 -12.58
N PHE A 10 -36.50 -21.38 -11.65
CA PHE A 10 -36.03 -21.38 -10.26
C PHE A 10 -34.57 -21.87 -10.11
N CYS A 11 -34.15 -22.84 -10.93
CA CYS A 11 -32.75 -23.30 -10.99
C CYS A 11 -31.81 -22.27 -11.62
N ALA A 12 -32.27 -21.49 -12.61
CA ALA A 12 -31.43 -20.47 -13.25
C ALA A 12 -31.17 -19.26 -12.32
N VAL A 13 -32.15 -18.90 -11.48
CA VAL A 13 -32.02 -17.81 -10.49
C VAL A 13 -31.16 -18.21 -9.30
N THR A 14 -31.22 -19.47 -8.85
CA THR A 14 -30.32 -19.98 -7.80
C THR A 14 -28.88 -20.15 -8.30
N PHE A 15 -28.64 -20.55 -9.55
CA PHE A 15 -27.28 -20.65 -10.09
C PHE A 15 -26.63 -19.27 -10.30
N ALA A 16 -27.41 -18.24 -10.66
CA ALA A 16 -26.91 -16.87 -10.75
C ALA A 16 -26.57 -16.26 -9.38
N ALA A 17 -27.28 -16.63 -8.32
CA ALA A 17 -27.02 -16.12 -6.96
C ALA A 17 -25.72 -16.68 -6.34
N VAL A 18 -25.29 -17.89 -6.74
CA VAL A 18 -24.05 -18.51 -6.25
C VAL A 18 -22.81 -17.92 -6.95
N LEU A 19 -22.94 -17.36 -8.16
CA LEU A 19 -21.83 -16.75 -8.90
C LEU A 19 -21.46 -15.33 -8.42
N PHE A 20 -22.28 -14.69 -7.58
CA PHE A 20 -22.01 -13.36 -7.02
C PHE A 20 -21.73 -13.36 -5.51
N SER A 21 -21.61 -14.53 -4.88
CA SER A 21 -21.30 -14.65 -3.45
C SER A 21 -19.83 -15.03 -3.16
N GLY A 22 -18.97 -15.00 -4.19
CA GLY A 22 -17.53 -15.14 -4.05
C GLY A 22 -16.84 -13.78 -4.15
N CYS A 23 -17.25 -12.80 -3.34
CA CYS A 23 -16.33 -11.72 -3.01
C CYS A 23 -15.46 -12.28 -1.90
N ASP A 24 -14.26 -12.75 -2.24
CA ASP A 24 -13.26 -13.02 -1.20
C ASP A 24 -13.09 -11.72 -0.41
N ASP A 25 -13.29 -11.81 0.91
CA ASP A 25 -13.08 -10.73 1.88
C ASP A 25 -11.58 -10.41 2.04
N ASP A 26 -10.84 -10.26 0.94
CA ASP A 26 -9.50 -9.67 0.94
C ASP A 26 -9.56 -8.13 1.17
N SER A 27 -10.76 -7.61 1.47
CA SER A 27 -11.05 -6.18 1.64
C SER A 27 -10.27 -5.54 2.80
N ASP A 28 -9.88 -6.30 3.81
CA ASP A 28 -9.17 -5.78 4.98
C ASP A 28 -7.70 -5.42 4.65
N TYR A 29 -7.15 -6.00 3.59
CA TYR A 29 -5.77 -5.75 3.15
C TYR A 29 -5.70 -4.76 1.98
N SER A 30 -6.81 -4.52 1.28
CA SER A 30 -6.81 -3.74 0.05
C SER A 30 -7.54 -2.42 0.15
N ILE A 31 -6.99 -1.41 -0.53
CA ILE A 31 -7.61 -0.10 -0.65
C ILE A 31 -8.32 0.03 -2.00
N GLY A 32 -9.60 0.36 -1.94
CA GLY A 32 -10.38 0.75 -3.12
C GLY A 32 -10.03 2.17 -3.58
N GLY A 33 -10.86 2.70 -4.47
CA GLY A 33 -10.72 4.06 -5.01
C GLY A 33 -10.17 4.09 -6.42
N SER A 34 -10.12 5.30 -6.98
CA SER A 34 -9.54 5.55 -8.30
C SER A 34 -8.04 5.78 -8.19
N PRO A 35 -7.23 5.38 -9.20
CA PRO A 35 -5.79 5.64 -9.20
C PRO A 35 -5.48 7.13 -8.98
N SER A 36 -4.50 7.41 -8.11
CA SER A 36 -4.04 8.77 -7.82
C SER A 36 -2.97 9.22 -8.80
N ASP A 37 -2.86 10.54 -8.99
CA ASP A 37 -1.77 11.16 -9.76
C ASP A 37 -0.39 10.85 -9.18
N LEU A 38 -0.31 10.60 -7.86
CA LEU A 38 0.92 10.16 -7.17
C LEU A 38 1.45 8.82 -7.69
N GLY A 39 0.58 7.97 -8.25
CA GLY A 39 0.92 6.63 -8.70
C GLY A 39 1.34 6.53 -10.17
N LYS A 40 1.46 7.65 -10.89
CA LYS A 40 1.74 7.65 -12.33
C LYS A 40 3.20 7.35 -12.64
N GLU A 41 3.45 6.66 -13.74
CA GLU A 41 4.80 6.44 -14.26
C GLU A 41 5.54 7.77 -14.47
N GLY A 42 6.82 7.79 -14.09
CA GLY A 42 7.67 8.98 -14.17
C GLY A 42 7.53 9.96 -13.00
N VAL A 43 6.55 9.77 -12.10
CA VAL A 43 6.46 10.57 -10.87
C VAL A 43 7.68 10.29 -9.98
N ILE A 44 8.24 11.37 -9.44
CA ILE A 44 9.31 11.32 -8.45
C ILE A 44 8.74 11.82 -7.14
N ILE A 45 8.74 10.96 -6.13
CA ILE A 45 8.30 11.26 -4.77
C ILE A 45 9.54 11.58 -3.94
N THR A 46 9.56 12.74 -3.30
CA THR A 46 10.70 13.16 -2.48
C THR A 46 10.28 13.63 -1.09
N SER A 47 11.19 13.53 -0.13
CA SER A 47 11.01 14.14 1.20
C SER A 47 11.91 15.34 1.36
N SER A 48 11.62 16.18 2.37
CA SER A 48 12.51 17.27 2.77
C SER A 48 13.96 16.79 2.99
N SER A 49 14.92 17.67 2.74
CA SER A 49 16.35 17.40 2.96
C SER A 49 16.75 17.42 4.44
N VAL A 50 15.84 17.79 5.35
CA VAL A 50 16.13 17.87 6.79
C VAL A 50 16.29 16.45 7.35
N PRO A 51 17.44 16.10 7.94
CA PRO A 51 17.63 14.77 8.52
C PRO A 51 16.76 14.55 9.75
N ILE A 52 16.01 13.45 9.77
CA ILE A 52 15.21 13.02 10.93
C ILE A 52 15.77 11.68 11.42
N ALA A 53 16.22 11.63 12.68
CA ALA A 53 16.83 10.43 13.27
C ALA A 53 18.00 9.83 12.45
N GLY A 54 18.69 10.66 11.66
CA GLY A 54 19.78 10.25 10.77
C GLY A 54 19.35 9.76 9.39
N ILE A 55 18.07 9.89 9.03
CA ILE A 55 17.50 9.57 7.72
C ILE A 55 17.30 10.87 6.93
N SER A 56 17.73 10.93 5.67
CA SER A 56 17.55 12.11 4.80
C SER A 56 17.55 11.74 3.32
N GLY A 57 17.13 12.68 2.47
CA GLY A 57 17.27 12.56 1.01
C GLY A 57 16.47 11.40 0.41
N PHE A 58 15.28 11.14 0.94
CA PHE A 58 14.39 10.15 0.33
C PHE A 58 13.99 10.59 -1.07
N SER A 59 14.12 9.67 -2.02
CA SER A 59 13.66 9.84 -3.39
C SER A 59 13.18 8.49 -3.91
N ALA A 60 12.00 8.46 -4.51
CA ALA A 60 11.45 7.29 -5.17
C ALA A 60 10.92 7.66 -6.55
N THR A 61 11.24 6.87 -7.58
CA THR A 61 10.73 7.08 -8.94
C THR A 61 9.83 5.93 -9.32
N ILE A 62 8.62 6.24 -9.78
CA ILE A 62 7.70 5.25 -10.34
C ILE A 62 8.17 4.87 -11.73
N THR A 63 8.59 3.61 -11.86
CA THR A 63 9.17 3.06 -13.09
C THR A 63 8.14 2.43 -14.01
N SER A 64 7.01 1.97 -13.49
CA SER A 64 5.90 1.43 -14.28
C SER A 64 4.61 1.39 -13.46
N VAL A 65 3.48 1.20 -14.15
CA VAL A 65 2.16 0.97 -13.52
C VAL A 65 1.51 -0.23 -14.21
N GLU A 66 1.17 -1.25 -13.42
CA GLU A 66 0.53 -2.49 -13.88
C GLU A 66 -0.76 -2.70 -13.09
N ASP A 67 -1.90 -2.80 -13.77
CA ASP A 67 -3.22 -3.01 -13.13
C ASP A 67 -3.56 -2.03 -12.00
N GLY A 68 -3.11 -0.78 -12.12
CA GLY A 68 -3.30 0.27 -11.11
C GLY A 68 -2.35 0.18 -9.91
N VAL A 69 -1.36 -0.73 -9.95
CA VAL A 69 -0.28 -0.85 -8.99
C VAL A 69 0.98 -0.22 -9.56
N SER A 70 1.51 0.77 -8.86
CA SER A 70 2.76 1.43 -9.21
C SER A 70 3.95 0.60 -8.75
N VAL A 71 4.96 0.51 -9.60
CA VAL A 71 6.26 -0.08 -9.28
C VAL A 71 7.26 1.06 -9.15
N PHE A 72 8.00 1.13 -8.05
CA PHE A 72 9.02 2.16 -7.86
C PHE A 72 10.37 1.62 -7.39
N ASN A 73 11.39 2.42 -7.67
CA ASN A 73 12.72 2.28 -7.10
C ASN A 73 12.98 3.44 -6.15
N GLY A 74 13.45 3.15 -4.95
CA GLY A 74 13.64 4.12 -3.88
C GLY A 74 15.09 4.17 -3.40
N GLN A 75 15.50 5.34 -2.94
CA GLN A 75 16.78 5.55 -2.25
C GLN A 75 16.61 6.50 -1.07
N VAL A 76 17.47 6.32 -0.07
CA VAL A 76 17.54 7.18 1.11
C VAL A 76 18.95 7.12 1.71
N VAL A 77 19.36 8.20 2.37
CA VAL A 77 20.62 8.25 3.13
C VAL A 77 20.32 8.00 4.60
N ILE A 78 20.95 6.99 5.20
CA ILE A 78 20.82 6.62 6.61
C ILE A 78 22.21 6.62 7.27
N THR A 79 22.48 7.65 8.06
CA THR A 79 23.71 7.78 8.85
C THR A 79 23.63 7.06 10.20
N ASN A 80 22.41 6.77 10.67
CA ASN A 80 22.17 6.05 11.91
C ASN A 80 22.53 4.55 11.77
N SER A 81 23.59 4.12 12.45
CA SER A 81 24.10 2.75 12.39
C SER A 81 23.12 1.71 12.90
N THR A 82 22.37 2.01 13.97
CA THR A 82 21.35 1.11 14.53
C THR A 82 20.24 0.84 13.52
N LEU A 83 19.75 1.88 12.83
CA LEU A 83 18.73 1.72 11.80
C LEU A 83 19.23 0.89 10.62
N LYS A 84 20.47 1.12 10.16
CA LYS A 84 21.07 0.29 9.11
C LYS A 84 21.20 -1.18 9.51
N GLN A 85 21.55 -1.46 10.77
CA GLN A 85 21.64 -2.84 11.29
C GLN A 85 20.27 -3.53 11.37
N ILE A 86 19.20 -2.79 11.67
CA ILE A 86 17.83 -3.34 11.63
C ILE A 86 17.46 -3.66 10.18
N LEU A 87 17.69 -2.72 9.26
CA LEU A 87 17.33 -2.84 7.85
C LEU A 87 18.15 -3.87 7.08
N SER A 88 19.35 -4.25 7.55
CA SER A 88 20.17 -5.26 6.88
C SER A 88 19.52 -6.66 6.85
N ASN A 89 18.48 -6.88 7.64
CA ASN A 89 17.72 -8.13 7.67
C ASN A 89 16.46 -8.09 6.79
N VAL A 90 16.15 -6.95 6.16
CA VAL A 90 14.97 -6.80 5.31
C VAL A 90 15.31 -7.24 3.87
N PRO A 91 14.65 -8.28 3.34
CA PRO A 91 14.87 -8.71 1.96
C PRO A 91 14.58 -7.61 0.95
N GLY A 92 15.38 -7.54 -0.12
CA GLY A 92 15.20 -6.58 -1.22
C GLY A 92 15.83 -5.21 -1.00
N LEU A 93 16.35 -4.91 0.20
CA LEU A 93 17.14 -3.71 0.45
C LEU A 93 18.61 -3.91 0.08
N ASN A 94 19.20 -2.90 -0.56
CA ASN A 94 20.61 -2.81 -0.85
C ASN A 94 21.23 -1.71 0.01
N ILE A 95 22.20 -2.06 0.85
CA ILE A 95 22.90 -1.12 1.74
C ILE A 95 24.35 -0.97 1.27
N SER A 96 24.73 0.24 0.90
CA SER A 96 26.10 0.60 0.49
C SER A 96 26.56 1.86 1.24
N GLY A 97 27.32 1.65 2.33
CA GLY A 97 27.71 2.73 3.23
C GLY A 97 26.52 3.33 3.97
N ASP A 98 26.23 4.60 3.70
CA ASP A 98 25.04 5.31 4.20
C ASP A 98 23.87 5.29 3.21
N ASN A 99 24.09 4.84 1.97
CA ASN A 99 23.03 4.77 0.97
C ASN A 99 22.27 3.46 1.10
N VAL A 100 20.95 3.57 1.24
CA VAL A 100 20.03 2.43 1.24
C VAL A 100 19.10 2.58 0.04
N SER A 101 18.96 1.52 -0.75
CA SER A 101 18.07 1.51 -1.92
C SER A 101 17.24 0.24 -2.00
N VAL A 102 16.15 0.33 -2.76
CA VAL A 102 15.22 -0.76 -3.01
C VAL A 102 14.70 -0.64 -4.44
N ASN A 103 14.50 -1.78 -5.10
CA ASN A 103 13.96 -1.81 -6.45
C ASN A 103 12.68 -2.65 -6.50
N GLY A 104 11.77 -2.29 -7.40
CA GLY A 104 10.59 -3.09 -7.68
C GLY A 104 9.57 -3.12 -6.54
N VAL A 105 9.52 -2.07 -5.72
CA VAL A 105 8.51 -1.97 -4.66
C VAL A 105 7.16 -1.71 -5.33
N LYS A 106 6.16 -2.52 -4.97
CA LYS A 106 4.81 -2.42 -5.53
C LYS A 106 3.88 -1.74 -4.53
N VAL A 107 3.29 -0.61 -4.94
CA VAL A 107 2.37 0.17 -4.12
C VAL A 107 1.18 0.62 -4.96
N LYS A 108 -0.01 0.49 -4.41
CA LYS A 108 -1.24 1.02 -5.00
C LYS A 108 -1.54 2.37 -4.38
N PHE A 109 -1.55 3.42 -5.21
CA PHE A 109 -1.91 4.78 -4.80
C PHE A 109 -3.32 5.09 -5.31
N THR A 110 -4.24 5.37 -4.39
CA THR A 110 -5.62 5.74 -4.73
C THR A 110 -6.04 7.04 -4.08
N ASP A 111 -7.19 7.57 -4.48
CA ASP A 111 -7.84 8.71 -3.84
C ASP A 111 -8.36 8.39 -2.41
N LYS A 112 -8.29 7.13 -1.97
CA LYS A 112 -8.65 6.70 -0.61
C LYS A 112 -7.44 6.41 0.28
N GLY A 113 -6.27 6.15 -0.31
CA GLY A 113 -5.04 5.98 0.43
C GLY A 113 -3.96 5.23 -0.32
N ILE A 114 -3.10 4.55 0.43
CA ILE A 114 -1.88 3.90 -0.04
C ILE A 114 -1.82 2.48 0.52
N GLU A 115 -1.64 1.51 -0.36
CA GLU A 115 -1.55 0.08 -0.02
C GLU A 115 -0.21 -0.49 -0.52
N ASN A 116 0.49 -1.21 0.35
CA ASN A 116 1.67 -1.99 -0.04
C ASN A 116 1.24 -3.31 -0.66
N GLN A 117 1.94 -3.74 -1.71
CA GLN A 117 1.76 -5.03 -2.36
C GLN A 117 2.98 -5.93 -2.14
N HIS A 118 2.82 -7.23 -2.41
CA HIS A 118 3.93 -8.18 -2.48
C HIS A 118 5.05 -7.68 -3.42
N PRO A 119 6.35 -7.84 -3.10
CA PRO A 119 6.95 -8.74 -2.11
C PRO A 119 7.11 -8.19 -0.69
N PHE A 120 6.71 -6.95 -0.44
CA PHE A 120 6.79 -6.36 0.89
C PHE A 120 5.51 -6.64 1.69
N TYR A 121 5.53 -6.29 2.98
CA TYR A 121 4.42 -6.48 3.91
C TYR A 121 3.09 -5.88 3.38
N GLN A 122 2.30 -6.72 2.71
CA GLN A 122 1.08 -6.33 2.02
C GLN A 122 0.03 -5.85 3.01
N GLY A 123 -0.71 -4.81 2.63
CA GLY A 123 -1.78 -4.23 3.43
C GLY A 123 -1.83 -2.71 3.32
N ILE A 124 -2.85 -2.14 3.95
CA ILE A 124 -3.05 -0.69 4.02
C ILE A 124 -1.88 -0.04 4.77
N LEU A 125 -1.20 0.91 4.13
CA LEU A 125 -0.18 1.77 4.75
C LEU A 125 -0.80 3.06 5.26
N VAL A 126 -1.65 3.68 4.44
CA VAL A 126 -2.33 4.93 4.74
C VAL A 126 -3.76 4.82 4.24
N LYS A 127 -4.72 5.27 5.05
CA LYS A 127 -6.11 5.42 4.66
C LYS A 127 -6.57 6.83 5.06
N PHE A 128 -6.98 7.64 4.09
CA PHE A 128 -7.14 9.09 4.29
C PHE A 128 -8.32 9.45 5.19
N ASP A 129 -9.36 8.61 5.21
CA ASP A 129 -10.53 8.77 6.07
C ASP A 129 -10.40 8.06 7.43
N ALA A 130 -9.27 7.41 7.71
CA ALA A 130 -9.04 6.67 8.95
C ALA A 130 -9.19 7.52 10.21
N ASN A 131 -9.55 6.91 11.33
CA ASN A 131 -9.63 7.54 12.64
C ASN A 131 -8.53 7.01 13.57
N VAL A 132 -8.13 7.82 14.55
CA VAL A 132 -7.22 7.35 15.60
C VAL A 132 -7.88 6.19 16.33
N GLY A 133 -7.17 5.08 16.43
CA GLY A 133 -7.66 3.83 17.01
C GLY A 133 -7.96 2.75 15.98
N ASP A 134 -8.19 3.10 14.70
CA ASP A 134 -8.40 2.12 13.64
C ASP A 134 -7.20 1.18 13.52
N THR A 135 -7.46 -0.10 13.25
CA THR A 135 -6.43 -1.11 13.01
C THR A 135 -6.62 -1.76 11.64
N TYR A 136 -5.50 -2.12 11.01
CA TYR A 136 -5.46 -2.80 9.72
C TYR A 136 -4.50 -3.99 9.81
N PRO A 137 -4.91 -5.20 9.39
CA PRO A 137 -4.03 -6.36 9.42
C PRO A 137 -2.94 -6.25 8.35
N ILE A 138 -1.83 -6.94 8.58
CA ILE A 138 -0.76 -7.13 7.60
C ILE A 138 -0.89 -8.56 7.07
N LYS A 139 -0.96 -8.72 5.74
CA LYS A 139 -1.13 -10.06 5.15
C LYS A 139 0.02 -10.96 5.58
N ASP A 140 -0.31 -12.21 5.92
CA ASP A 140 0.63 -13.24 6.40
C ASP A 140 1.39 -12.88 7.69
N SER A 141 0.81 -12.02 8.54
CA SER A 141 1.38 -11.64 9.84
C SER A 141 0.31 -11.61 10.93
N ASP A 142 0.67 -12.01 12.15
CA ASP A 142 -0.16 -11.82 13.35
C ASP A 142 -0.11 -10.38 13.87
N THR A 143 0.50 -9.45 13.13
CA THR A 143 0.67 -8.04 13.50
C THR A 143 -0.30 -7.14 12.74
N GLU A 144 -0.83 -6.15 13.43
CA GLU A 144 -1.69 -5.10 12.86
C GLU A 144 -1.00 -3.73 12.90
N ARG A 145 -1.37 -2.86 11.97
CA ARG A 145 -1.03 -1.43 12.00
C ARG A 145 -2.15 -0.67 12.68
N LYS A 146 -1.83 0.11 13.72
CA LYS A 146 -2.79 0.96 14.43
C LYS A 146 -2.58 2.43 14.09
N VAL A 147 -3.65 3.14 13.79
CA VAL A 147 -3.62 4.60 13.62
C VAL A 147 -3.47 5.24 14.99
N VAL A 148 -2.28 5.76 15.28
CA VAL A 148 -1.98 6.45 16.55
C VAL A 148 -2.08 7.97 16.44
N TYR A 149 -2.11 8.48 15.21
CA TYR A 149 -2.13 9.91 14.93
C TYR A 149 -2.79 10.17 13.57
N LYS A 150 -3.57 11.25 13.49
CA LYS A 150 -4.14 11.78 12.26
C LYS A 150 -3.92 13.28 12.22
N SER A 151 -3.16 13.76 11.24
CA SER A 151 -3.08 15.20 10.98
C SER A 151 -4.45 15.72 10.55
N THR A 152 -4.87 16.82 11.16
CA THR A 152 -6.00 17.62 10.67
C THR A 152 -5.56 18.97 10.10
N THR A 153 -4.26 19.24 10.22
CA THR A 153 -3.53 20.42 9.75
C THR A 153 -2.22 19.97 9.10
N ASP A 154 -1.49 20.90 8.47
CA ASP A 154 -0.12 20.63 8.03
C ASP A 154 0.82 20.64 9.26
N ASP A 155 0.85 19.53 9.97
CA ASP A 155 1.57 19.38 11.23
C ASP A 155 3.07 19.13 11.01
N PHE A 156 3.47 18.82 9.78
CA PHE A 156 4.83 18.42 9.43
C PHE A 156 5.27 19.07 8.12
N GLN A 157 6.19 20.04 8.21
CA GLN A 157 6.82 20.72 7.05
C GLN A 157 7.60 19.79 6.08
N TYR A 158 7.53 18.48 6.25
CA TYR A 158 8.26 17.48 5.47
C TYR A 158 7.36 16.52 4.69
N ALA A 159 6.10 16.91 4.42
CA ALA A 159 5.19 16.10 3.58
C ALA A 159 5.83 15.73 2.22
N PHE A 160 5.44 14.56 1.70
CA PHE A 160 5.86 14.10 0.38
C PHE A 160 5.39 15.08 -0.69
N TYR A 161 6.31 15.49 -1.58
CA TYR A 161 6.05 16.35 -2.73
C TYR A 161 6.49 15.67 -4.02
#